data_AF-A0A937EUL3-F1
#
_entry.id   AF-A0A937EUL3-F1
#
_cell.length_a   1.000
_cell.length_b   1.000
_cell.length_c   1.000
_cell.angle_alpha   90.00
_cell.angle_beta   90.00
_cell.angle_gamma   90.00
#
_symmetry.space_group_name_H-M   'P 1'
#
loop_
_entity.id
_entity.type
_entity.pdbx_description
1 polymer ?
#
loop_
_entity_poly.entity_id
_entity_poly.type
_entity_poly.pdbx_seq_one_letter_code
_entity_poly.pdbx_strand_id
1 'polypeptide(L)'
;MSSHSRIIRFPLLGWAIVLLISTTSCSLAELRKSLRSEPKATPATAALAQHLSQRGAKLYSTFWCGYCHRQQSLFADAASQLKVIECDPGGENAQPALCAQAKIMSYPTWEIDGQFYRGMRSLEELADISDYQGARNF
;
A
#
# COMPACT_ATOMS: atom_id res chain seq x y z
N MET A 1 26.70 57.36 -15.25
CA MET A 1 25.66 56.86 -16.18
C MET A 1 24.55 56.24 -15.35
N SER A 2 23.44 56.97 -15.21
CA SER A 2 22.30 56.61 -14.36
C SER A 2 21.55 55.39 -14.90
N SER A 3 21.39 54.39 -14.04
CA SER A 3 20.48 53.26 -14.26
C SER A 3 19.07 53.67 -13.85
N HIS A 4 18.21 53.96 -14.83
CA HIS A 4 16.80 54.22 -14.60
C HIS A 4 16.02 52.89 -14.58
N SER A 5 15.66 52.42 -13.39
CA SER A 5 14.70 51.34 -13.20
C SER A 5 13.31 51.80 -13.65
N ARG A 6 12.78 51.20 -14.72
CA ARG A 6 11.40 51.44 -15.18
C ARG A 6 10.43 50.61 -14.35
N ILE A 7 9.60 51.28 -13.56
CA ILE A 7 8.49 50.67 -12.83
C ILE A 7 7.33 50.49 -13.82
N ILE A 8 6.97 49.25 -14.12
CA ILE A 8 5.79 48.91 -14.93
C ILE A 8 4.57 48.93 -14.00
N ARG A 9 3.67 49.89 -14.19
CA ARG A 9 2.36 49.95 -13.51
C ARG A 9 1.33 49.20 -14.35
N PHE A 10 0.77 48.12 -13.80
CA PHE A 10 -0.39 47.42 -14.37
C PHE A 10 -1.69 48.06 -13.85
N PRO A 11 -2.69 48.36 -14.70
CA PRO A 11 -3.94 48.99 -14.28
C PRO A 11 -4.87 48.00 -13.56
N LEU A 12 -5.46 48.48 -12.45
CA LEU A 12 -6.39 47.79 -11.55
C LEU A 12 -7.82 47.72 -12.10
N LEU A 13 -8.05 47.12 -13.28
CA LEU A 13 -9.41 46.90 -13.80
C LEU A 13 -9.54 45.54 -14.48
N GLY A 14 -9.56 44.46 -13.70
CA GLY A 14 -9.75 43.12 -14.25
C GLY A 14 -10.09 42.02 -13.24
N TRP A 15 -10.58 42.36 -12.05
CA TRP A 15 -10.82 41.39 -10.96
C TRP A 15 -12.32 41.24 -10.61
N ALA A 16 -13.23 41.50 -11.54
CA ALA A 16 -14.68 41.54 -11.23
C ALA A 16 -15.58 40.61 -12.09
N ILE A 17 -15.04 39.62 -12.80
CA ILE A 17 -15.87 38.65 -13.56
C ILE A 17 -15.29 37.23 -13.47
N VAL A 18 -15.16 36.66 -12.26
CA VAL A 18 -15.07 35.20 -12.07
C VAL A 18 -15.71 34.83 -10.72
N LEU A 19 -16.96 35.24 -10.48
CA LEU A 19 -17.70 34.90 -9.25
C LEU A 19 -19.18 34.56 -9.53
N LEU A 20 -19.45 33.83 -10.62
CA LEU A 20 -20.79 33.26 -10.91
C LEU A 20 -20.72 31.82 -11.45
N ILE A 21 -19.79 31.01 -10.93
CA ILE A 21 -19.82 29.55 -11.12
C ILE A 21 -19.69 28.86 -9.75
N SER A 22 -20.67 29.09 -8.88
CA SER A 22 -20.97 28.22 -7.73
C SER A 22 -22.20 27.38 -8.14
N THR A 23 -22.22 26.05 -8.22
CA THR A 23 -22.07 25.13 -7.08
C THR A 23 -22.03 23.65 -7.53
N THR A 24 -21.58 23.31 -8.74
CA THR A 24 -21.38 21.90 -9.12
C THR A 24 -19.93 21.59 -9.46
N SER A 25 -19.01 22.02 -8.59
CA SER A 25 -17.76 21.26 -8.46
C SER A 25 -18.06 19.98 -7.69
N CYS A 26 -18.61 18.97 -8.39
CA CYS A 26 -18.27 17.60 -8.02
C CYS A 26 -16.76 17.50 -8.27
N SER A 27 -16.00 17.87 -7.25
CA SER A 27 -14.56 18.07 -7.38
C SER A 27 -13.97 16.76 -7.88
N LEU A 28 -13.24 16.81 -8.99
CA LEU A 28 -12.47 15.68 -9.51
C LEU A 28 -11.57 15.05 -8.43
N ALA A 29 -11.24 15.80 -7.38
CA ALA A 29 -10.55 15.30 -6.19
C ALA A 29 -11.38 14.30 -5.34
N GLU A 30 -12.67 14.55 -5.13
CA GLU A 30 -13.57 13.63 -4.39
C GLU A 30 -13.89 12.38 -5.22
N LEU A 31 -14.10 12.54 -6.53
CA LEU A 31 -14.24 11.41 -7.46
C LEU A 31 -12.98 10.52 -7.49
N ARG A 32 -11.78 11.11 -7.45
CA ARG A 32 -10.51 10.36 -7.38
C ARG A 32 -10.33 9.61 -6.06
N LYS A 33 -10.90 10.10 -4.97
CA LYS A 33 -10.84 9.44 -3.65
C LYS A 33 -11.74 8.21 -3.60
N SER A 34 -12.92 8.29 -4.21
CA SER A 34 -13.84 7.17 -4.36
C SER A 34 -13.28 6.04 -5.24
N LEU A 35 -12.58 6.39 -6.32
CA LEU A 35 -11.98 5.41 -7.27
C LEU A 35 -10.76 4.66 -6.73
N ARG A 36 -10.31 4.92 -5.49
CA ARG A 36 -9.06 4.38 -4.93
C ARG A 36 -9.23 3.65 -3.60
N SER A 37 -10.46 3.41 -3.15
CA SER A 37 -10.67 2.63 -1.94
C SER A 37 -10.37 1.16 -2.21
N GLU A 38 -9.35 0.62 -1.54
CA GLU A 38 -9.14 -0.83 -1.43
C GLU A 38 -10.42 -1.51 -0.93
N PRO A 39 -10.74 -2.73 -1.41
CA PRO A 39 -11.86 -3.48 -0.88
C PRO A 39 -11.70 -3.69 0.62
N LYS A 40 -12.83 -3.76 1.34
CA LYS A 40 -12.83 -4.02 2.78
C LYS A 40 -12.72 -5.53 3.02
N ALA A 41 -11.81 -5.93 3.91
CA ALA A 41 -11.65 -7.32 4.31
C ALA A 41 -12.90 -7.83 5.06
N THR A 42 -13.21 -9.11 4.87
CA THR A 42 -14.16 -9.82 5.74
C THR A 42 -13.60 -9.91 7.17
N PRO A 43 -14.44 -10.06 8.19
CA PRO A 43 -13.96 -10.26 9.57
C PRO A 43 -12.99 -11.45 9.70
N ALA A 44 -13.22 -12.53 8.96
CA ALA A 44 -12.35 -13.70 8.93
C ALA A 44 -10.96 -13.38 8.35
N THR A 45 -10.92 -12.68 7.21
CA THR A 45 -9.68 -12.26 6.55
C THR A 45 -8.88 -11.27 7.40
N ALA A 46 -9.57 -10.31 8.02
CA ALA A 46 -8.94 -9.37 8.96
C ALA A 46 -8.36 -10.08 10.19
N ALA A 47 -9.08 -11.05 10.76
CA ALA A 47 -8.60 -11.82 11.91
C ALA A 47 -7.39 -12.71 11.55
N LEU A 48 -7.35 -13.29 10.36
CA LEU A 48 -6.17 -14.02 9.88
C LEU A 48 -4.96 -13.09 9.70
N ALA A 49 -5.14 -11.90 9.12
CA ALA A 49 -4.06 -10.91 8.99
C ALA A 49 -3.48 -10.52 10.36
N GLN A 50 -4.36 -10.28 11.33
CA GLN A 50 -3.98 -9.98 12.71
C GLN A 50 -3.21 -11.15 13.34
N HIS A 51 -3.69 -12.38 13.18
CA HIS A 51 -3.02 -13.59 13.69
C HIS A 51 -1.60 -13.73 13.11
N LEU A 52 -1.45 -13.62 11.80
CA LEU A 52 -0.14 -13.66 11.13
C LEU A 52 0.80 -12.59 11.68
N SER A 53 0.31 -11.36 11.87
CA SER A 53 1.08 -10.26 12.45
C SER A 53 1.54 -10.57 13.88
N GLN A 54 0.64 -11.08 14.74
CA GLN A 54 0.94 -11.46 16.12
C GLN A 54 1.94 -12.62 16.21
N ARG A 55 1.91 -13.54 15.24
CA ARG A 55 2.86 -14.66 15.10
C ARG A 55 4.22 -14.21 14.57
N GLY A 56 4.37 -12.94 14.20
CA GLY A 56 5.59 -12.40 13.62
C GLY A 56 5.86 -12.90 12.20
N ALA A 57 4.82 -13.36 11.49
CA ALA A 57 4.93 -13.78 10.10
C ALA A 57 5.45 -12.62 9.24
N LYS A 58 6.42 -12.92 8.36
CA LYS A 58 7.00 -11.92 7.44
C LYS A 58 6.68 -12.29 6.01
N LEU A 59 6.27 -11.31 5.21
CA LEU A 59 6.12 -11.44 3.78
C LEU A 59 7.28 -10.71 3.09
N TYR A 60 8.24 -11.46 2.58
CA TYR A 60 9.33 -10.93 1.76
C TYR A 60 8.82 -10.65 0.35
N SER A 61 8.90 -9.40 -0.07
CA SER A 61 8.23 -8.85 -1.25
C SER A 61 9.16 -7.89 -2.01
N THR A 62 8.77 -7.54 -3.23
CA THR A 62 9.29 -6.35 -3.92
C THR A 62 8.15 -5.52 -4.52
N PHE A 63 8.33 -4.21 -4.62
CA PHE A 63 7.30 -3.29 -5.10
C PHE A 63 6.88 -3.49 -6.57
N TRP A 64 7.73 -4.13 -7.39
CA TRP A 64 7.45 -4.41 -8.80
C TRP A 64 6.91 -5.83 -9.02
N CYS A 65 6.82 -6.64 -7.96
CA CYS A 65 6.42 -8.04 -8.04
C CYS A 65 4.88 -8.18 -8.10
N GLY A 66 4.36 -8.51 -9.29
CA GLY A 66 2.92 -8.69 -9.48
C GLY A 66 2.30 -9.83 -8.65
N TYR A 67 3.05 -10.90 -8.36
CA TYR A 67 2.58 -11.97 -7.45
C TYR A 67 2.53 -11.50 -6.00
N CYS A 68 3.40 -10.58 -5.61
CA CYS A 68 3.44 -10.03 -4.26
C CYS A 68 2.27 -9.09 -4.03
N HIS A 69 1.94 -8.26 -5.03
CA HIS A 69 0.70 -7.47 -5.02
C HIS A 69 -0.52 -8.37 -4.91
N ARG A 70 -0.62 -9.42 -5.74
CA ARG A 70 -1.75 -10.37 -5.65
C ARG A 70 -1.85 -11.06 -4.29
N GLN A 71 -0.72 -11.46 -3.69
CA GLN A 71 -0.70 -12.03 -2.35
C GLN A 71 -1.29 -11.07 -1.30
N GLN A 72 -0.91 -9.80 -1.34
CA GLN A 72 -1.42 -8.78 -0.42
C GLN A 72 -2.90 -8.46 -0.71
N SER A 73 -3.33 -8.42 -1.97
CA SER A 73 -4.73 -8.18 -2.34
C SER A 73 -5.70 -9.23 -1.81
N LEU A 74 -5.24 -10.46 -1.51
CA LEU A 74 -6.08 -11.46 -0.83
C LEU A 74 -6.57 -10.97 0.55
N PHE A 75 -5.79 -10.09 1.20
CA PHE A 75 -6.13 -9.53 2.50
C PHE A 75 -6.89 -8.22 2.44
N ALA A 76 -7.13 -7.67 1.24
CA ALA A 76 -7.82 -6.40 1.05
C ALA A 76 -7.20 -5.29 1.94
N ASP A 77 -8.01 -4.42 2.56
CA ASP A 77 -7.51 -3.39 3.49
C ASP A 77 -6.76 -3.93 4.73
N ALA A 78 -6.97 -5.21 5.09
CA ALA A 78 -6.25 -5.85 6.19
C ALA A 78 -4.79 -6.21 5.85
N ALA A 79 -4.36 -6.08 4.58
CA ALA A 79 -2.96 -6.22 4.19
C ALA A 79 -2.03 -5.26 4.97
N SER A 80 -2.57 -4.11 5.38
CA SER A 80 -1.87 -3.11 6.21
C SER A 80 -1.40 -3.64 7.58
N GLN A 81 -1.94 -4.76 8.05
CA GLN A 81 -1.56 -5.39 9.32
C GLN A 81 -0.36 -6.33 9.16
N LEU A 82 -0.04 -6.74 7.92
CA LEU A 82 1.01 -7.70 7.63
C LEU A 82 2.38 -7.04 7.74
N LYS A 83 3.36 -7.80 8.23
CA LYS A 83 4.77 -7.39 8.20
C LYS A 83 5.37 -7.71 6.82
N VAL A 84 5.22 -6.76 5.90
CA VAL A 84 5.83 -6.83 4.57
C VAL A 84 7.25 -6.29 4.62
N ILE A 85 8.21 -7.08 4.14
CA ILE A 85 9.62 -6.70 4.02
C ILE A 85 9.91 -6.43 2.55
N GLU A 86 10.14 -5.16 2.22
CA GLU A 86 10.54 -4.73 0.89
C GLU A 86 12.02 -5.06 0.66
N CYS A 87 12.30 -5.94 -0.29
CA CYS A 87 13.64 -6.47 -0.54
C CYS A 87 14.41 -5.74 -1.63
N ASP A 88 13.75 -4.91 -2.44
CA ASP A 88 14.39 -4.13 -3.48
C ASP A 88 14.82 -2.76 -2.92
N PRO A 89 16.10 -2.35 -3.03
CA PRO A 89 16.57 -1.05 -2.55
C PRO A 89 15.85 0.17 -3.18
N GLY A 90 15.21 -0.01 -4.34
CA GLY A 90 14.41 1.04 -4.99
C GLY A 90 12.99 1.19 -4.44
N GLY A 91 12.54 0.29 -3.56
CA GLY A 91 11.23 0.34 -2.93
C GLY A 91 11.16 1.31 -1.74
N GLU A 92 9.94 1.65 -1.34
CA GLU A 92 9.71 2.48 -0.16
C GLU A 92 10.02 1.70 1.13
N ASN A 93 10.71 2.32 2.08
CA ASN A 93 11.12 1.69 3.35
C ASN A 93 11.83 0.33 3.15
N ALA A 94 12.63 0.25 2.09
CA ALA A 94 13.36 -0.95 1.70
C ALA A 94 14.29 -1.47 2.80
N GLN A 95 14.30 -2.79 2.96
CA GLN A 95 15.08 -3.55 3.94
C GLN A 95 15.86 -4.70 3.27
N PRO A 96 16.65 -4.45 2.21
CA PRO A 96 17.35 -5.49 1.45
C PRO A 96 18.31 -6.33 2.31
N ALA A 97 18.90 -5.73 3.35
CA ALA A 97 19.77 -6.43 4.29
C ALA A 97 19.04 -7.56 5.04
N LEU A 98 17.78 -7.38 5.42
CA LEU A 98 16.98 -8.42 6.09
C LEU A 98 16.71 -9.59 5.13
N CYS A 99 16.48 -9.30 3.85
CA CYS A 99 16.24 -10.32 2.83
C CYS A 99 17.51 -11.12 2.51
N ALA A 100 18.66 -10.44 2.43
CA ALA A 100 19.96 -11.09 2.25
C ALA A 100 20.31 -11.99 3.45
N GLN A 101 20.10 -11.52 4.68
CA GLN A 101 20.32 -12.31 5.90
C GLN A 101 19.41 -13.54 5.95
N ALA A 102 18.14 -13.40 5.55
CA ALA A 102 17.18 -14.48 5.45
C ALA A 102 17.38 -15.38 4.21
N LYS A 103 18.37 -15.08 3.35
CA LYS A 103 18.68 -15.82 2.13
C LYS A 103 17.47 -15.99 1.19
N ILE A 104 16.69 -14.92 1.01
CA ILE A 104 15.51 -14.94 0.14
C ILE A 104 15.94 -15.07 -1.32
N MET A 105 15.40 -16.07 -2.02
CA MET A 105 15.75 -16.40 -3.40
C MET A 105 14.64 -16.08 -4.41
N SER A 106 13.42 -15.82 -3.94
CA SER A 106 12.24 -15.59 -4.78
C SER A 106 11.16 -14.81 -4.04
N TYR A 107 10.30 -14.11 -4.77
CA TYR A 107 9.20 -13.32 -4.21
C TYR A 107 7.84 -13.76 -4.79
N PRO A 108 6.75 -13.72 -3.99
CA PRO A 108 6.77 -13.53 -2.54
C PRO A 108 7.42 -14.72 -1.83
N THR A 109 7.90 -14.54 -0.60
CA THR A 109 8.22 -15.66 0.31
C THR A 109 7.70 -15.32 1.69
N TRP A 110 6.99 -16.25 2.31
CA TRP A 110 6.56 -16.14 3.70
C TRP A 110 7.60 -16.78 4.64
N GLU A 111 7.89 -16.12 5.74
CA GLU A 111 8.52 -16.73 6.91
C GLU A 111 7.49 -16.79 8.04
N ILE A 112 7.17 -17.99 8.50
CA ILE A 112 6.21 -18.24 9.57
C ILE A 112 6.87 -19.27 10.49
N ASP A 113 7.02 -18.94 11.78
CA ASP A 113 7.73 -19.77 12.78
C ASP A 113 9.11 -20.27 12.35
N GLY A 114 9.85 -19.42 11.63
CA GLY A 114 11.18 -19.74 11.12
C GLY A 114 11.20 -20.69 9.92
N GLN A 115 10.03 -21.12 9.41
CA GLN A 115 9.90 -21.89 8.17
C GLN A 115 9.62 -20.96 6.98
N PHE A 116 10.19 -21.29 5.81
CA PHE A 116 10.09 -20.46 4.61
C PHE A 116 9.19 -21.12 3.54
N TYR A 117 8.17 -20.38 3.10
CA TYR A 117 7.19 -20.81 2.09
C TYR A 117 7.27 -19.90 0.87
N ARG A 118 7.89 -20.40 -0.21
CA ARG A 118 8.18 -19.62 -1.43
C ARG A 118 6.98 -19.53 -2.36
N GLY A 119 6.66 -18.37 -2.89
CA GLY A 119 5.53 -18.14 -3.80
C GLY A 119 4.23 -17.84 -3.06
N MET A 120 3.17 -17.56 -3.83
CA MET A 120 1.87 -17.21 -3.25
C MET A 120 1.27 -18.37 -2.44
N ARG A 121 0.49 -18.01 -1.42
CA ARG A 121 -0.24 -18.90 -0.51
C ARG A 121 -1.67 -18.39 -0.40
N SER A 122 -2.64 -19.29 -0.46
CA SER A 122 -4.04 -18.92 -0.24
C SER A 122 -4.28 -18.55 1.23
N LEU A 123 -5.41 -17.93 1.53
CA LEU A 123 -5.77 -17.61 2.92
C LEU A 123 -5.98 -18.88 3.75
N GLU A 124 -6.52 -19.93 3.13
CA GLU A 124 -6.64 -21.25 3.74
C GLU A 124 -5.26 -21.81 4.07
N GLU A 125 -4.34 -21.84 3.12
CA GLU A 125 -3.01 -22.36 3.36
C GLU A 125 -2.26 -21.56 4.44
N LEU A 126 -2.35 -20.22 4.40
CA LEU A 126 -1.77 -19.35 5.44
C LEU A 126 -2.37 -19.63 6.82
N ALA A 127 -3.67 -19.91 6.90
CA ALA A 127 -4.30 -20.32 8.14
C ALA A 127 -3.79 -21.70 8.62
N ASP A 128 -3.62 -22.68 7.73
CA ASP A 128 -3.11 -24.00 8.11
C ASP A 128 -1.66 -23.91 8.64
N ILE A 129 -0.77 -23.26 7.89
CA ILE A 129 0.67 -23.22 8.23
C ILE A 129 0.98 -22.30 9.43
N SER A 130 0.08 -21.37 9.77
CA SER A 130 0.22 -20.51 10.95
C SER A 130 -0.49 -21.03 12.19
N ASP A 131 -1.13 -22.20 12.09
CA ASP A 131 -1.97 -22.81 13.15
C ASP A 131 -3.12 -21.88 13.60
N TYR A 132 -3.79 -21.26 12.62
CA TYR A 132 -4.91 -20.36 12.88
C TYR A 132 -6.20 -21.14 13.18
N GLN A 133 -6.77 -20.88 14.37
CA GLN A 133 -7.95 -21.58 14.89
C GLN A 133 -9.26 -20.77 14.78
N GLY A 134 -9.21 -19.59 14.15
CA GLY A 134 -10.37 -18.71 14.01
C GLY A 134 -11.27 -19.07 12.81
N ALA A 135 -12.24 -18.20 12.53
CA ALA A 135 -13.17 -18.38 11.41
C ALA A 135 -12.45 -18.31 10.05
N ARG A 136 -12.78 -19.23 9.14
CA ARG A 136 -12.09 -19.44 7.84
C ARG A 136 -12.97 -19.16 6.62
N ASN A 137 -14.09 -18.46 6.81
CA ASN A 137 -14.96 -17.98 5.74
C ASN A 137 -14.42 -16.66 5.16
N PHE A 138 -13.26 -16.76 4.51
CA PHE A 138 -12.48 -15.62 4.01
C PHE A 138 -13.20 -14.81 2.93
#